data_AF-A0A3A4XX76-F1
#
_entry.id   AF-A0A3A4XX76-F1
#
_cell.length_a   1.000
_cell.length_b   1.000
_cell.length_c   1.000
_cell.angle_alpha   90.00
_cell.angle_beta   90.00
_cell.angle_gamma   90.00
#
_symmetry.space_group_name_H-M   'P 1'
#
loop_
_entity.id
_entity.type
_entity.pdbx_description
1 polymer ?
#
loop_
_entity_poly.entity_id
_entity_poly.type
_entity_poly.pdbx_seq_one_letter_code
_entity_poly.pdbx_strand_id
1 'polypeptide(L)'
;MTTDIYFLEQIREFQRLEKEFIKLTYEAKKPAGKEESSQFMNIAIELAFGAIEKRNEILGEMHDVSEIQIIDPEARNIIDKLRKKVNFETLNFAENLAAIINKNIDTDSKKVRIEIEEYFNDNFDELWDDFFSWFYIPSYYARKAQVGAIITSSKLPHNVIVYFEEIKEAFAFGLDKAGISLSRALLELALREKLRSKGYFIKSSNKRMSNVINLSEEDPLTRFISVARNSKLLSDGHKKLANEIRERGNNVLHIKEIPGYSFRGLALKTIKDTVEIIEYLYR
;
A
#
# COMPACT_ATOMS: atom_id res chain seq x y z
N MET A 1 -10.62 -21.49 -6.70
CA MET A 1 -9.34 -22.22 -6.68
C MET A 1 -8.16 -21.24 -6.75
N THR A 2 -8.27 -19.92 -6.63
CA THR A 2 -7.52 -19.18 -7.67
C THR A 2 -7.18 -17.71 -7.43
N THR A 3 -7.51 -17.09 -6.29
CA THR A 3 -7.24 -15.64 -6.13
C THR A 3 -5.74 -15.34 -5.99
N ASP A 4 -5.02 -16.10 -5.14
CA ASP A 4 -3.57 -15.89 -4.95
C ASP A 4 -2.74 -16.28 -6.18
N ILE A 5 -3.15 -17.34 -6.89
CA ILE A 5 -2.48 -17.80 -8.12
C ILE A 5 -2.67 -16.76 -9.23
N TYR A 6 -3.91 -16.32 -9.45
CA TYR A 6 -4.23 -15.29 -10.44
C TYR A 6 -3.50 -13.97 -10.13
N PHE A 7 -3.47 -13.55 -8.85
CA PHE A 7 -2.75 -12.36 -8.41
C PHE A 7 -1.24 -12.46 -8.71
N LEU A 8 -0.62 -13.61 -8.41
CA LEU A 8 0.78 -13.88 -8.75
C LEU A 8 1.04 -13.92 -10.25
N GLU A 9 0.10 -14.42 -11.05
CA GLU A 9 0.17 -14.40 -12.51
C GLU A 9 0.17 -12.96 -13.04
N GLN A 10 -0.68 -12.06 -12.52
CA GLN A 10 -0.65 -10.65 -12.92
C GLN A 10 0.69 -9.97 -12.61
N ILE A 11 1.28 -10.27 -11.44
CA ILE A 11 2.60 -9.74 -11.07
C ILE A 11 3.70 -10.25 -11.99
N ARG A 12 3.67 -11.55 -12.32
CA ARG A 12 4.64 -12.16 -13.25
C ARG A 12 4.49 -11.61 -14.66
N GLU A 13 3.26 -11.35 -15.09
CA GLU A 13 2.99 -10.77 -16.39
C GLU A 13 3.45 -9.31 -16.45
N PHE A 14 3.16 -8.51 -15.42
CA PHE A 14 3.74 -7.16 -15.28
C PHE A 14 5.27 -7.21 -15.37
N GLN A 15 5.89 -8.18 -14.70
CA GLN A 15 7.33 -8.34 -14.74
C GLN A 15 7.87 -8.69 -16.12
N ARG A 16 7.17 -9.58 -16.84
CA ARG A 16 7.53 -9.98 -18.20
C ARG A 16 7.53 -8.75 -19.12
N LEU A 17 6.49 -7.93 -19.04
CA LEU A 17 6.36 -6.69 -19.82
C LEU A 17 7.51 -5.71 -19.53
N GLU A 18 7.84 -5.49 -18.26
CA GLU A 18 8.97 -4.62 -17.88
C GLU A 18 10.31 -5.16 -18.42
N LYS A 19 10.56 -6.46 -18.28
CA LYS A 19 11.80 -7.09 -18.78
C LYS A 19 11.90 -6.99 -20.32
N GLU A 20 10.80 -7.21 -21.02
CA GLU A 20 10.75 -7.09 -22.49
C GLU A 20 10.96 -5.66 -22.95
N PHE A 21 10.38 -4.69 -22.24
CA PHE A 21 10.57 -3.27 -22.54
C PHE A 21 12.03 -2.86 -22.36
N ILE A 22 12.66 -3.20 -21.23
CA ILE A 22 14.08 -2.92 -20.97
C ILE A 22 14.97 -3.53 -22.06
N LYS A 23 14.68 -4.78 -22.44
CA LYS A 23 15.40 -5.46 -23.53
C LYS A 23 15.22 -4.72 -24.86
N LEU A 24 14.01 -4.29 -25.18
CA LEU A 24 13.73 -3.52 -26.39
C LEU A 24 14.49 -2.18 -26.38
N THR A 25 14.49 -1.44 -25.27
CA THR A 25 15.04 -0.07 -25.23
C THR A 25 16.56 -0.02 -25.08
N TYR A 26 17.17 -1.00 -24.41
CA TYR A 26 18.60 -0.96 -24.08
C TYR A 26 19.44 -2.06 -24.74
N GLU A 27 18.85 -3.20 -25.10
CA GLU A 27 19.60 -4.35 -25.64
C GLU A 27 19.38 -4.55 -27.14
N ALA A 28 18.24 -4.11 -27.70
CA ALA A 28 17.95 -4.24 -29.11
C ALA A 28 18.80 -3.27 -29.97
N LYS A 29 19.02 -3.65 -31.24
CA LYS A 29 19.64 -2.75 -32.22
C LYS A 29 18.76 -1.52 -32.40
N LYS A 30 19.38 -0.34 -32.43
CA LYS A 30 18.68 0.90 -32.75
C LYS A 30 18.08 0.82 -34.15
N PRO A 31 16.84 1.29 -34.36
CA PRO A 31 16.21 1.26 -35.66
C PRO A 31 17.02 2.09 -36.67
N ALA A 32 17.28 1.51 -37.84
CA ALA A 32 18.12 2.10 -38.90
C ALA A 32 17.32 3.00 -39.85
N GLY A 33 15.98 2.90 -39.84
CA GLY A 33 15.09 3.67 -40.71
C GLY A 33 13.75 4.01 -40.08
N LYS A 34 12.93 4.77 -40.83
CA LYS A 34 11.61 5.27 -40.38
C LYS A 34 10.61 4.15 -40.07
N GLU A 35 10.60 3.10 -40.89
CA GLU A 35 9.70 1.95 -40.71
C GLU A 35 10.07 1.16 -39.46
N GLU A 36 11.35 0.82 -39.29
CA GLU A 36 11.86 0.16 -38.08
C GLU A 36 11.61 1.02 -36.82
N SER A 37 11.74 2.35 -36.94
CA SER A 37 11.45 3.28 -35.84
C SER A 37 9.97 3.28 -35.47
N SER A 38 9.08 3.17 -36.46
CA SER A 38 7.63 3.11 -36.23
C SER A 38 7.23 1.79 -35.56
N GLN A 39 7.79 0.67 -36.02
CA GLN A 39 7.58 -0.64 -35.39
C GLN A 39 8.12 -0.67 -33.95
N PHE A 40 9.33 -0.15 -33.74
CA PHE A 40 9.92 -0.01 -32.41
C PHE A 40 9.01 0.77 -31.46
N MET A 41 8.48 1.92 -31.91
CA MET A 41 7.59 2.74 -31.10
C MET A 41 6.26 2.03 -30.79
N ASN A 42 5.67 1.33 -31.76
CA ASN A 42 4.42 0.60 -31.54
C ASN A 42 4.59 -0.50 -30.48
N ILE A 43 5.67 -1.29 -30.56
CA ILE A 43 5.94 -2.34 -29.57
C ILE A 43 6.20 -1.71 -28.19
N ALA A 44 6.97 -0.62 -28.12
CA ALA A 44 7.22 0.09 -26.86
C ALA A 44 5.92 0.61 -26.23
N ILE A 45 5.00 1.13 -27.04
CA ILE A 45 3.66 1.58 -26.62
C ILE A 45 2.85 0.40 -26.09
N GLU A 46 2.75 -0.71 -26.85
CA GLU A 46 2.00 -1.90 -26.44
C GLU A 46 2.49 -2.46 -25.09
N LEU A 47 3.81 -2.62 -24.93
CA LEU A 47 4.40 -3.10 -23.68
C LEU A 47 4.11 -2.16 -22.51
N ALA A 48 4.25 -0.85 -22.73
CA ALA A 48 4.08 0.14 -21.68
C ALA A 48 2.62 0.27 -21.22
N PHE A 49 1.65 0.28 -22.16
CA PHE A 49 0.23 0.33 -21.79
C PHE A 49 -0.28 -1.01 -21.25
N GLY A 50 0.24 -2.14 -21.72
CA GLY A 50 -0.01 -3.43 -21.07
C GLY A 50 0.48 -3.44 -19.61
N ALA A 51 1.62 -2.81 -19.32
CA ALA A 51 2.13 -2.71 -17.95
C ALA A 51 1.25 -1.80 -17.07
N ILE A 52 0.66 -0.74 -17.63
CA ILE A 52 -0.31 0.12 -16.94
C ILE A 52 -1.58 -0.67 -16.58
N GLU A 53 -2.11 -1.43 -17.53
CA GLU A 53 -3.28 -2.29 -17.32
C GLU A 53 -3.00 -3.30 -16.19
N LYS A 54 -1.88 -4.04 -16.26
CA LYS A 54 -1.50 -5.00 -15.22
C LYS A 54 -1.28 -4.36 -13.85
N ARG A 55 -0.66 -3.17 -13.80
CA ARG A 55 -0.54 -2.41 -12.55
C ARG A 55 -1.92 -2.09 -11.97
N ASN A 56 -2.86 -1.63 -12.79
CA ASN A 56 -4.19 -1.26 -12.34
C ASN A 56 -4.99 -2.48 -11.88
N GLU A 57 -4.88 -3.62 -12.56
CA GLU A 57 -5.46 -4.88 -12.10
C GLU A 57 -4.87 -5.31 -10.74
N ILE A 58 -3.54 -5.31 -10.60
CA ILE A 58 -2.87 -5.69 -9.34
C ILE A 58 -3.34 -4.79 -8.19
N LEU A 59 -3.28 -3.47 -8.37
CA LEU A 59 -3.70 -2.53 -7.32
C LEU A 59 -5.22 -2.55 -7.10
N GLY A 60 -5.98 -2.83 -8.15
CA GLY A 60 -7.42 -3.06 -8.15
C GLY A 60 -7.74 -4.23 -7.23
N GLU A 61 -7.22 -5.42 -7.47
CA GLU A 61 -7.46 -6.60 -6.62
C GLU A 61 -7.13 -6.36 -5.14
N MET A 62 -6.10 -5.56 -4.84
CA MET A 62 -5.71 -5.20 -3.46
C MET A 62 -6.75 -4.34 -2.72
N HIS A 63 -7.74 -3.77 -3.41
CA HIS A 63 -8.75 -2.92 -2.77
C HIS A 63 -9.68 -3.71 -1.85
N ASP A 64 -10.04 -4.94 -2.20
CA ASP A 64 -11.01 -5.77 -1.47
C ASP A 64 -10.37 -6.79 -0.54
N VAL A 65 -9.05 -7.00 -0.64
CA VAL A 65 -8.32 -7.91 0.24
C VAL A 65 -7.49 -7.18 1.28
N SER A 66 -7.45 -7.73 2.49
CA SER A 66 -6.80 -7.14 3.66
C SER A 66 -5.39 -7.70 3.87
N GLU A 67 -5.18 -8.96 3.51
CA GLU A 67 -3.91 -9.68 3.58
C GLU A 67 -3.68 -10.40 2.25
N ILE A 68 -2.44 -10.37 1.77
CA ILE A 68 -1.97 -11.27 0.70
C ILE A 68 -0.69 -11.94 1.19
N GLN A 69 -0.68 -13.27 1.19
CA GLN A 69 0.49 -14.06 1.59
C GLN A 69 1.35 -14.37 0.36
N ILE A 70 2.54 -13.79 0.29
CA ILE A 70 3.45 -13.95 -0.84
C ILE A 70 4.78 -14.46 -0.33
N ILE A 71 5.10 -15.71 -0.67
CA ILE A 71 6.39 -16.32 -0.34
C ILE A 71 7.47 -15.88 -1.33
N ASP A 72 7.10 -15.62 -2.59
CA ASP A 72 8.00 -15.22 -3.67
C ASP A 72 8.62 -13.82 -3.42
N PRO A 73 9.94 -13.72 -3.17
CA PRO A 73 10.59 -12.45 -2.85
C PRO A 73 10.64 -11.49 -4.05
N GLU A 74 10.64 -12.00 -5.28
CA GLU A 74 10.68 -11.19 -6.49
C GLU A 74 9.31 -10.51 -6.71
N ALA A 75 8.23 -11.27 -6.60
CA ALA A 75 6.87 -10.75 -6.66
C ALA A 75 6.60 -9.70 -5.57
N ARG A 76 7.07 -9.96 -4.34
CA ARG A 76 6.97 -9.00 -3.22
C ARG A 76 7.68 -7.69 -3.52
N ASN A 77 8.90 -7.76 -4.06
CA ASN A 77 9.67 -6.57 -4.42
C ASN A 77 8.98 -5.73 -5.51
N ILE A 78 8.31 -6.37 -6.47
CA ILE A 78 7.53 -5.66 -7.49
C ILE A 78 6.36 -4.90 -6.86
N ILE A 79 5.57 -5.56 -6.01
CA ILE A 79 4.45 -4.89 -5.31
C ILE A 79 4.95 -3.73 -4.46
N ASP A 80 6.02 -3.93 -3.69
CA ASP A 80 6.62 -2.88 -2.84
C ASP A 80 7.00 -1.65 -3.69
N LYS A 81 7.56 -1.87 -4.89
CA LYS A 81 7.87 -0.80 -5.84
C LYS A 81 6.63 -0.12 -6.41
N LEU A 82 5.62 -0.89 -6.82
CA LEU A 82 4.35 -0.34 -7.36
C LEU A 82 3.66 0.54 -6.31
N ARG A 83 3.57 0.10 -5.05
CA ARG A 83 2.94 0.87 -3.94
C ARG A 83 3.68 2.15 -3.58
N LYS A 84 5.01 2.15 -3.74
CA LYS A 84 5.90 3.29 -3.47
C LYS A 84 6.05 4.23 -4.66
N LYS A 85 5.37 3.96 -5.78
CA LYS A 85 5.56 4.68 -7.06
C LYS A 85 7.04 4.77 -7.44
N VAL A 86 7.77 3.67 -7.23
CA VAL A 86 9.15 3.56 -7.70
C VAL A 86 9.13 3.39 -9.21
N ASN A 87 10.02 4.11 -9.88
CA ASN A 87 10.13 4.15 -11.33
C ASN A 87 10.37 2.75 -11.92
N PHE A 88 9.40 2.30 -12.70
CA PHE A 88 9.55 1.25 -13.71
C PHE A 88 9.66 1.93 -15.07
N GLU A 89 10.49 1.41 -15.97
CA GLU A 89 10.76 2.05 -17.25
C GLU A 89 9.50 2.05 -18.14
N THR A 90 8.72 0.96 -18.11
CA THR A 90 7.41 0.89 -18.80
C THR A 90 6.44 1.96 -18.31
N LEU A 91 6.27 2.08 -16.99
CA LEU A 91 5.35 3.04 -16.38
C LEU A 91 5.78 4.48 -16.67
N ASN A 92 7.07 4.79 -16.52
CA ASN A 92 7.62 6.11 -16.84
C ASN A 92 7.38 6.46 -18.30
N PHE A 93 7.59 5.52 -19.22
CA PHE A 93 7.37 5.76 -20.64
C PHE A 93 5.90 6.05 -20.93
N ALA A 94 4.98 5.22 -20.41
CA ALA A 94 3.55 5.43 -20.59
C ALA A 94 3.07 6.76 -20.00
N GLU A 95 3.51 7.10 -18.78
CA GLU A 95 3.15 8.35 -18.10
C GLU A 95 3.62 9.59 -18.88
N ASN A 96 4.87 9.57 -19.37
CA ASN A 96 5.40 10.66 -20.19
C ASN A 96 4.68 10.77 -21.54
N LEU A 97 4.39 9.65 -22.19
CA LEU A 97 3.67 9.64 -23.46
C LEU A 97 2.22 10.13 -23.29
N ALA A 98 1.53 9.66 -22.25
CA ALA A 98 0.18 10.13 -21.91
C ALA A 98 0.19 11.64 -21.62
N ALA A 99 1.18 12.16 -20.88
CA ALA A 99 1.32 13.59 -20.63
C ALA A 99 1.51 14.40 -21.92
N ILE A 100 2.26 13.89 -22.90
CA ILE A 100 2.46 14.53 -24.21
C ILE A 100 1.15 14.52 -25.01
N ILE A 101 0.48 13.36 -25.10
CA ILE A 101 -0.75 13.21 -25.88
C ILE A 101 -1.88 14.06 -25.28
N ASN A 102 -2.03 14.03 -23.96
CA ASN A 102 -3.12 14.69 -23.24
C ASN A 102 -2.96 16.21 -23.15
N LYS A 103 -1.78 16.77 -23.46
CA LYS A 103 -1.47 18.20 -23.30
C LYS A 103 -2.45 19.14 -24.01
N ASN A 104 -3.00 18.72 -25.14
CA ASN A 104 -3.91 19.52 -25.97
C ASN A 104 -5.32 18.92 -26.06
N ILE A 105 -5.66 18.01 -25.15
CA ILE A 105 -6.97 17.35 -25.12
C ILE A 105 -7.78 17.97 -23.99
N ASP A 106 -8.74 18.82 -24.35
CA ASP A 106 -9.61 19.50 -23.39
C ASP A 106 -10.74 18.61 -22.86
N THR A 107 -11.08 17.53 -23.59
CA THR A 107 -12.16 16.61 -23.20
C THR A 107 -11.59 15.41 -22.46
N ASP A 108 -11.95 15.22 -21.19
CA ASP A 108 -11.49 14.10 -20.36
C ASP A 108 -11.79 12.72 -20.98
N SER A 109 -12.89 12.58 -21.73
CA SER A 109 -13.23 11.32 -22.41
C SER A 109 -12.28 10.93 -23.55
N LYS A 110 -11.42 11.85 -24.01
CA LYS A 110 -10.44 11.61 -25.08
C LYS A 110 -9.01 11.49 -24.55
N LYS A 111 -8.79 11.69 -23.25
CA LYS A 111 -7.47 11.57 -22.65
C LYS A 111 -7.07 10.09 -22.58
N VAL A 112 -5.79 9.83 -22.80
CA VAL A 112 -5.17 8.54 -22.50
C VAL A 112 -5.21 8.36 -20.99
N ARG A 113 -5.97 7.35 -20.56
CA ARG A 113 -6.22 7.04 -19.16
C ARG A 113 -5.09 6.20 -18.59
N ILE A 114 -4.51 6.67 -17.50
CA ILE A 114 -3.38 6.03 -16.84
C ILE A 114 -3.54 6.03 -15.32
N GLU A 115 -4.62 6.58 -14.77
CA GLU A 115 -4.83 6.62 -13.32
C GLU A 115 -5.68 5.44 -12.84
N ILE A 116 -5.50 5.04 -11.58
CA ILE A 116 -6.27 3.92 -11.01
C ILE A 116 -7.73 4.33 -10.73
N GLU A 117 -7.96 5.61 -10.44
CA GLU A 117 -9.28 6.21 -10.31
C GLU A 117 -10.10 6.03 -11.60
N GLU A 118 -9.45 6.18 -12.77
CA GLU A 118 -10.08 6.00 -14.08
C GLU A 118 -10.41 4.53 -14.36
N TYR A 119 -9.54 3.60 -13.95
CA TYR A 119 -9.82 2.17 -13.98
C TYR A 119 -11.11 1.82 -13.23
N PHE A 120 -11.34 2.41 -12.05
CA PHE A 120 -12.59 2.17 -11.32
C PHE A 120 -13.80 2.84 -11.95
N ASN A 121 -13.66 4.01 -12.58
CA ASN A 121 -14.78 4.64 -13.31
C ASN A 121 -15.34 3.72 -14.41
N ASP A 122 -14.48 2.97 -15.09
CA ASP A 122 -14.87 2.12 -16.22
C ASP A 122 -15.43 0.75 -15.81
N ASN A 123 -15.20 0.33 -14.56
CA ASN A 123 -15.64 -0.97 -14.05
C ASN A 123 -16.96 -0.91 -13.25
N PHE A 124 -17.44 0.29 -12.92
CA PHE A 124 -18.66 0.50 -12.14
C PHE A 124 -19.71 1.26 -12.96
N ASP A 125 -20.28 0.61 -13.97
CA ASP A 125 -21.40 1.14 -14.77
C ASP A 125 -22.69 1.25 -13.94
N GLU A 126 -23.33 2.43 -13.98
CA GLU A 126 -24.77 2.72 -13.81
C GLU A 126 -25.52 2.23 -12.54
N LEU A 127 -24.86 1.62 -11.56
CA LEU A 127 -25.56 0.88 -10.50
C LEU A 127 -25.92 1.68 -9.23
N TRP A 128 -25.87 3.03 -9.20
CA TRP A 128 -25.87 3.73 -7.90
C TRP A 128 -26.43 5.17 -7.79
N ASP A 129 -27.11 5.69 -8.81
CA ASP A 129 -27.41 7.14 -8.88
C ASP A 129 -28.34 7.70 -7.78
N ASP A 130 -29.15 6.87 -7.11
CA ASP A 130 -30.12 7.37 -6.12
C ASP A 130 -29.73 7.20 -4.64
N PHE A 131 -28.79 6.30 -4.28
CA PHE A 131 -28.48 6.02 -2.86
C PHE A 131 -27.18 6.69 -2.34
N PHE A 132 -26.31 7.18 -3.22
CA PHE A 132 -24.96 7.64 -2.87
C PHE A 132 -24.57 9.03 -3.40
N SER A 133 -25.52 9.92 -3.68
CA SER A 133 -25.25 11.30 -4.15
C SER A 133 -24.35 12.17 -3.24
N TRP A 134 -24.12 11.72 -2.01
CA TRP A 134 -23.26 12.33 -0.99
C TRP A 134 -21.83 11.76 -0.98
N PHE A 135 -21.54 10.75 -1.80
CA PHE A 135 -20.30 9.99 -1.76
C PHE A 135 -19.84 9.50 -3.15
N TYR A 136 -18.69 10.00 -3.66
CA TYR A 136 -18.17 9.61 -4.98
C TYR A 136 -17.54 8.21 -4.93
N ILE A 137 -18.26 7.22 -5.46
CA ILE A 137 -17.94 5.79 -5.40
C ILE A 137 -16.56 5.44 -6.00
N PRO A 138 -16.16 5.93 -7.19
CA PRO A 138 -14.84 5.60 -7.71
C PRO A 138 -13.71 6.10 -6.80
N SER A 139 -13.91 7.23 -6.10
CA SER A 139 -12.97 7.69 -5.06
C SER A 139 -12.88 6.75 -3.87
N TYR A 140 -13.95 6.07 -3.47
CA TYR A 140 -13.93 5.08 -2.39
C TYR A 140 -12.98 3.93 -2.72
N TYR A 141 -13.20 3.31 -3.87
CA TYR A 141 -12.46 2.14 -4.31
C TYR A 141 -11.01 2.51 -4.62
N ALA A 142 -10.78 3.65 -5.28
CA ALA A 142 -9.44 4.19 -5.46
C ALA A 142 -8.72 4.43 -4.13
N ARG A 143 -9.40 4.97 -3.10
CA ARG A 143 -8.80 5.14 -1.76
C ARG A 143 -8.48 3.80 -1.10
N LYS A 144 -9.34 2.78 -1.22
CA LYS A 144 -9.04 1.42 -0.74
C LYS A 144 -7.81 0.84 -1.44
N ALA A 145 -7.71 1.01 -2.75
CA ALA A 145 -6.56 0.59 -3.54
C ALA A 145 -5.27 1.36 -3.19
N GLN A 146 -5.37 2.66 -2.88
CA GLN A 146 -4.23 3.48 -2.44
C GLN A 146 -3.60 2.96 -1.13
N VAL A 147 -4.41 2.41 -0.23
CA VAL A 147 -3.95 1.72 0.98
C VAL A 147 -3.40 0.33 0.61
N GLY A 148 -4.17 -0.43 -0.17
CA GLY A 148 -3.87 -1.79 -0.58
C GLY A 148 -4.00 -2.82 0.54
N ALA A 149 -3.38 -3.98 0.36
CA ALA A 149 -3.32 -5.06 1.35
C ALA A 149 -2.02 -5.03 2.16
N ILE A 150 -1.98 -5.74 3.28
CA ILE A 150 -0.75 -6.07 4.00
C ILE A 150 -0.11 -7.29 3.32
N ILE A 151 1.15 -7.17 2.90
CA ILE A 151 1.89 -8.24 2.25
C ILE A 151 2.78 -8.97 3.27
N THR A 152 2.45 -10.22 3.57
CA THR A 152 3.16 -11.03 4.59
C THR A 152 3.74 -12.31 4.01
N SER A 153 4.70 -12.90 4.74
CA SER A 153 5.17 -14.27 4.50
C SER A 153 4.49 -15.29 5.42
N SER A 154 3.79 -14.80 6.44
CA SER A 154 3.16 -15.58 7.49
C SER A 154 1.76 -15.05 7.77
N LYS A 155 0.86 -15.95 8.18
CA LYS A 155 -0.54 -15.61 8.45
C LYS A 155 -0.66 -14.54 9.53
N LEU A 156 -1.41 -13.49 9.22
CA LEU A 156 -1.78 -12.45 10.17
C LEU A 156 -2.83 -12.96 11.17
N PRO A 157 -2.73 -12.54 12.45
CA PRO A 157 -3.78 -12.73 13.43
C PRO A 157 -5.08 -12.05 12.99
N HIS A 158 -6.23 -12.70 13.23
CA HIS A 158 -7.53 -12.23 12.76
C HIS A 158 -7.87 -10.80 13.23
N ASN A 159 -7.52 -10.46 14.46
CA ASN A 159 -7.71 -9.12 15.01
C ASN A 159 -6.84 -8.05 14.32
N VAL A 160 -5.65 -8.38 13.84
CA VAL A 160 -4.82 -7.46 13.02
C VAL A 160 -5.52 -7.21 11.68
N ILE A 161 -6.09 -8.24 11.07
CA ILE A 161 -6.84 -8.14 9.81
C ILE A 161 -8.08 -7.25 9.98
N VAL A 162 -8.91 -7.53 10.99
CA VAL A 162 -10.13 -6.75 11.27
C VAL A 162 -9.82 -5.28 11.51
N TYR A 163 -8.82 -4.96 12.34
CA TYR A 163 -8.43 -3.56 12.56
C TYR A 163 -7.89 -2.89 11.29
N PHE A 164 -7.21 -3.64 10.42
CA PHE A 164 -6.73 -3.10 9.16
C PHE A 164 -7.88 -2.84 8.17
N GLU A 165 -8.92 -3.69 8.15
CA GLU A 165 -10.15 -3.45 7.40
C GLU A 165 -10.83 -2.16 7.84
N GLU A 166 -10.99 -1.96 9.15
CA GLU A 166 -11.56 -0.73 9.72
C GLU A 166 -10.74 0.51 9.32
N ILE A 167 -9.41 0.40 9.24
CA ILE A 167 -8.54 1.49 8.75
C ILE A 167 -8.81 1.78 7.28
N LYS A 168 -8.90 0.75 6.43
CA LYS A 168 -9.17 0.90 4.99
C LYS A 168 -10.53 1.57 4.78
N GLU A 169 -11.56 1.11 5.47
CA GLU A 169 -12.91 1.65 5.41
C GLU A 169 -12.94 3.11 5.88
N ALA A 170 -12.38 3.40 7.06
CA ALA A 170 -12.33 4.77 7.58
C ALA A 170 -11.65 5.74 6.61
N PHE A 171 -10.51 5.34 6.03
CA PHE A 171 -9.82 6.17 5.04
C PHE A 171 -10.64 6.34 3.75
N ALA A 172 -11.27 5.27 3.27
CA ALA A 172 -12.08 5.31 2.06
C ALA A 172 -13.28 6.26 2.20
N PHE A 173 -13.95 6.27 3.36
CA PHE A 173 -15.00 7.22 3.71
C PHE A 173 -14.50 8.65 4.01
N GLY A 174 -13.19 8.91 3.98
CA GLY A 174 -12.62 10.23 4.27
C GLY A 174 -12.57 10.57 5.77
N LEU A 175 -12.70 9.57 6.65
CA LEU A 175 -12.56 9.71 8.10
C LEU A 175 -11.07 9.70 8.49
N ASP A 176 -10.29 10.65 7.96
CA ASP A 176 -8.82 10.69 8.05
C ASP A 176 -8.30 10.59 9.50
N LYS A 177 -8.94 11.30 10.43
CA LYS A 177 -8.59 11.28 11.87
C LYS A 177 -8.82 9.91 12.50
N ALA A 178 -9.90 9.22 12.11
CA ALA A 178 -10.17 7.87 12.55
C ALA A 178 -9.12 6.91 12.00
N GLY A 179 -8.76 7.02 10.71
CA GLY A 179 -7.69 6.22 10.10
C GLY A 179 -6.34 6.37 10.82
N ILE A 180 -5.96 7.59 11.22
CA ILE A 180 -4.74 7.85 12.01
C ILE A 180 -4.83 7.20 13.41
N SER A 181 -5.97 7.34 14.09
CA SER A 181 -6.17 6.80 15.45
C SER A 181 -6.19 5.28 15.46
N LEU A 182 -6.87 4.67 14.49
CA LEU A 182 -6.93 3.22 14.30
C LEU A 182 -5.55 2.66 13.92
N SER A 183 -4.75 3.38 13.13
CA SER A 183 -3.36 3.01 12.82
C SER A 183 -2.49 2.89 14.09
N ARG A 184 -2.63 3.83 15.03
CA ARG A 184 -1.97 3.75 16.35
C ARG A 184 -2.45 2.51 17.12
N ALA A 185 -3.75 2.24 17.14
CA ALA A 185 -4.32 1.08 17.84
C ALA A 185 -3.85 -0.25 17.24
N LEU A 186 -3.81 -0.36 15.91
CA LEU A 186 -3.32 -1.54 15.20
C LEU A 186 -1.85 -1.81 15.51
N LEU A 187 -1.00 -0.77 15.52
CA LEU A 187 0.40 -0.89 15.90
C LEU A 187 0.57 -1.41 17.33
N GLU A 188 -0.22 -0.87 18.27
CA GLU A 188 -0.22 -1.31 19.67
C GLU A 188 -0.63 -2.78 19.80
N LEU A 189 -1.71 -3.17 19.11
CA LEU A 189 -2.22 -4.53 19.08
C LEU A 189 -1.17 -5.51 18.53
N ALA A 190 -0.62 -5.22 17.36
CA ALA A 190 0.35 -6.09 16.69
C ALA A 190 1.65 -6.27 17.49
N LEU A 191 2.18 -5.18 18.06
CA LEU A 191 3.37 -5.26 18.93
C LEU A 191 3.08 -6.09 20.19
N ARG A 192 1.92 -5.85 20.84
CA ARG A 192 1.49 -6.61 22.01
C ARG A 192 1.40 -8.10 21.69
N GLU A 193 0.80 -8.46 20.56
CA GLU A 193 0.68 -9.86 20.16
C GLU A 193 2.02 -10.53 19.87
N LYS A 194 2.90 -9.87 19.11
CA LYS A 194 4.23 -10.40 18.83
C LYS A 194 5.04 -10.58 20.11
N LEU A 195 5.05 -9.57 20.98
CA LEU A 195 5.72 -9.65 22.28
C LEU A 195 5.13 -10.78 23.15
N ARG A 196 3.81 -10.98 23.12
CA ARG A 196 3.14 -12.10 23.81
C ARG A 196 3.54 -13.46 23.26
N SER A 197 3.58 -13.62 21.94
CA SER A 197 4.00 -14.88 21.31
C SER A 197 5.46 -15.25 21.63
N LYS A 198 6.30 -14.24 21.95
CA LYS A 198 7.70 -14.42 22.33
C LYS A 198 7.89 -14.55 23.85
N GLY A 199 6.82 -14.56 24.64
CA GLY A 199 6.87 -14.77 26.09
C GLY A 199 7.29 -13.54 26.91
N TYR A 200 7.24 -12.33 26.34
CA TYR A 200 7.57 -11.09 27.09
C TYR A 200 6.49 -10.67 28.10
N PHE A 201 5.34 -11.35 28.10
CA PHE A 201 4.30 -11.20 29.10
C PHE A 201 4.26 -12.46 29.96
N ILE A 202 4.88 -12.42 31.15
CA ILE A 202 4.82 -13.53 32.09
C ILE A 202 3.65 -13.32 33.05
N LYS A 203 2.79 -14.34 33.15
CA LYS A 203 1.86 -14.52 34.27
C LYS A 203 2.68 -14.67 35.55
N SER A 204 2.58 -13.68 36.43
CA SER A 204 2.91 -13.71 37.87
C SER A 204 3.50 -15.03 38.38
N SER A 205 4.82 -15.09 38.62
CA SER A 205 5.42 -15.90 39.70
C SER A 205 6.96 -15.87 39.75
N ASN A 206 7.70 -15.58 38.68
CA ASN A 206 9.18 -15.58 38.73
C ASN A 206 9.80 -14.26 38.28
N LYS A 207 10.14 -13.42 39.26
CA LYS A 207 10.88 -12.13 39.17
C LYS A 207 12.34 -12.31 38.70
N ARG A 208 12.58 -12.87 37.52
CA ARG A 208 13.93 -12.92 36.90
C ARG A 208 13.97 -12.59 35.41
N MET A 209 13.00 -11.81 34.92
CA MET A 209 13.13 -11.15 33.62
C MET A 209 12.90 -9.65 33.79
N SER A 210 13.92 -8.85 33.48
CA SER A 210 13.94 -7.39 33.54
C SER A 210 13.02 -6.67 32.53
N ASN A 211 12.14 -7.40 31.84
CA ASN A 211 11.31 -6.90 30.74
C ASN A 211 9.80 -7.16 30.95
N VAL A 212 9.32 -7.19 32.20
CA VAL A 212 7.88 -7.31 32.46
C VAL A 212 7.20 -6.02 32.03
N ILE A 213 6.18 -6.08 31.18
CA ILE A 213 5.34 -4.94 30.85
C ILE A 213 4.23 -4.82 31.90
N ASN A 214 4.29 -3.75 32.71
CA ASN A 214 3.24 -3.38 33.64
C ASN A 214 2.22 -2.53 32.88
N LEU A 215 0.98 -3.00 32.77
CA LEU A 215 -0.10 -2.36 31.99
C LEU A 215 -0.72 -1.15 32.71
N SER A 216 -0.16 -0.72 33.84
CA SER A 216 -0.68 0.35 34.70
C SER A 216 -0.14 1.75 34.38
N GLU A 217 0.64 1.92 33.31
CA GLU A 217 1.25 3.20 32.91
C GLU A 217 0.44 3.89 31.79
N GLU A 218 0.51 5.23 31.72
CA GLU A 218 -0.35 6.09 30.89
C GLU A 218 -0.19 5.94 29.36
N ASP A 219 0.89 5.32 28.84
CA ASP A 219 1.04 5.04 27.41
C ASP A 219 1.65 3.64 27.15
N PRO A 220 0.82 2.59 27.01
CA PRO A 220 1.30 1.22 26.81
C PRO A 220 2.09 1.04 25.51
N LEU A 221 1.81 1.85 24.47
CA LEU A 221 2.46 1.75 23.18
C LEU A 221 3.94 2.14 23.23
N THR A 222 4.31 3.22 23.95
CA THR A 222 5.72 3.62 24.12
C THR A 222 6.56 2.49 24.71
N ARG A 223 5.98 1.76 25.67
CA ARG A 223 6.65 0.61 26.29
C ARG A 223 6.75 -0.57 25.34
N PHE A 224 5.69 -0.90 24.61
CA PHE A 224 5.74 -1.97 23.60
C PHE A 224 6.81 -1.69 22.54
N ILE A 225 6.91 -0.45 22.05
CA ILE A 225 7.95 -0.04 21.09
C ILE A 225 9.36 -0.25 21.68
N SER A 226 9.56 0.18 22.93
CA SER A 226 10.86 0.09 23.61
C SER A 226 11.29 -1.36 23.84
N VAL A 227 10.37 -2.19 24.33
CA VAL A 227 10.62 -3.62 24.54
C VAL A 227 10.85 -4.33 23.21
N ALA A 228 10.02 -4.07 22.20
CA ALA A 228 10.14 -4.67 20.87
C ALA A 228 11.49 -4.36 20.22
N ARG A 229 12.00 -3.13 20.36
CA ARG A 229 13.35 -2.81 19.90
C ARG A 229 14.40 -3.58 20.70
N ASN A 230 14.33 -3.58 22.03
CA ASN A 230 15.32 -4.26 22.86
C ASN A 230 15.33 -5.78 22.64
N SER A 231 14.21 -6.36 22.25
CA SER A 231 14.08 -7.76 21.83
C SER A 231 14.42 -8.01 20.36
N LYS A 232 14.91 -7.02 19.62
CA LYS A 232 15.22 -7.10 18.18
C LYS A 232 14.02 -7.49 17.30
N LEU A 233 12.79 -7.20 17.74
CA LEU A 233 11.57 -7.31 16.93
C LEU A 233 11.35 -6.08 16.04
N LEU A 234 11.99 -4.96 16.37
CA LEU A 234 12.04 -3.76 15.55
C LEU A 234 13.51 -3.36 15.32
N SER A 235 13.84 -2.91 14.11
CA SER A 235 15.09 -2.18 13.88
C SER A 235 15.01 -0.76 14.44
N ASP A 236 16.13 -0.04 14.52
CA ASP A 236 16.13 1.36 14.98
C ASP A 236 15.32 2.27 14.06
N GLY A 237 15.30 1.98 12.75
CA GLY A 237 14.43 2.66 11.77
C GLY A 237 12.95 2.43 12.06
N HIS A 238 12.53 1.17 12.25
CA HIS A 238 11.13 0.86 12.57
C HIS A 238 10.71 1.36 13.96
N LYS A 239 11.64 1.43 14.92
CA LYS A 239 11.38 2.09 16.22
C LYS A 239 11.06 3.57 16.03
N LYS A 240 11.83 4.28 15.19
CA LYS A 240 11.57 5.70 14.91
C LYS A 240 10.19 5.86 14.26
N LEU A 241 9.91 5.06 13.24
CA LEU A 241 8.63 5.06 12.53
C LEU A 241 7.44 4.77 13.47
N ALA A 242 7.59 3.80 14.37
CA ALA A 242 6.57 3.47 15.37
C ALA A 242 6.27 4.65 16.31
N ASN A 243 7.31 5.38 16.74
CA ASN A 243 7.14 6.57 17.57
C ASN A 243 6.45 7.71 16.81
N GLU A 244 6.78 7.89 15.52
CA GLU A 244 6.10 8.89 14.68
C GLU A 244 4.60 8.58 14.53
N ILE A 245 4.23 7.31 14.29
CA ILE A 245 2.82 6.88 14.23
C ILE A 245 2.11 7.16 15.56
N ARG A 246 2.74 6.82 16.69
CA ARG A 246 2.23 7.11 18.03
C ARG A 246 1.98 8.60 18.22
N GLU A 247 2.94 9.45 17.86
CA GLU A 247 2.82 10.90 18.00
C GLU A 247 1.69 11.48 17.14
N ARG A 248 1.57 11.05 15.89
CA ARG A 248 0.45 11.45 15.01
C ARG A 248 -0.90 11.02 15.59
N GLY A 249 -1.00 9.78 16.07
CA GLY A 249 -2.19 9.27 16.76
C GLY A 249 -2.56 10.10 17.99
N ASN A 250 -1.60 10.36 18.88
CA ASN A 250 -1.82 11.15 20.09
C ASN A 250 -2.25 12.59 19.76
N ASN A 251 -1.66 13.22 18.73
CA ASN A 251 -2.04 14.58 18.32
C ASN A 251 -3.50 14.66 17.85
N VAL A 252 -3.98 13.63 17.13
CA VAL A 252 -5.38 13.56 16.68
C VAL A 252 -6.33 13.30 17.85
N LEU A 253 -5.99 12.38 18.76
CA LEU A 253 -6.82 12.04 19.92
C LEU A 253 -6.96 13.20 20.92
N HIS A 254 -5.93 14.04 21.03
CA HIS A 254 -5.94 15.20 21.93
C HIS A 254 -6.38 16.51 21.24
N ILE A 255 -7.00 16.43 20.06
CA ILE A 255 -7.53 17.58 19.28
C ILE A 255 -6.51 18.71 19.17
N LYS A 256 -5.23 18.38 18.98
CA LYS A 256 -4.22 19.39 18.70
C LYS A 256 -4.33 19.80 17.25
N GLU A 257 -4.40 21.10 16.98
CA GLU A 257 -4.22 21.60 15.62
C GLU A 257 -2.83 21.15 15.15
N ILE A 258 -2.76 20.47 14.01
CA ILE A 258 -1.50 20.08 13.37
C ILE A 258 -1.28 21.09 12.24
N PRO A 259 -0.44 22.12 12.41
CA PRO A 259 -0.22 23.12 11.38
C PRO A 259 0.46 22.48 10.16
N GLY A 260 0.00 22.83 8.95
CA GLY A 260 0.74 22.58 7.72
C GLY A 260 0.55 21.22 7.03
N TYR A 261 -0.40 20.37 7.45
CA TYR A 261 -0.72 19.12 6.75
C TYR A 261 -2.19 19.04 6.33
N SER A 262 -2.44 18.51 5.12
CA SER A 262 -3.77 17.95 4.83
C SER A 262 -3.96 16.70 5.66
N PHE A 263 -5.07 16.61 6.41
CA PHE A 263 -5.37 15.42 7.22
C PHE A 263 -5.37 14.14 6.38
N ARG A 264 -5.81 14.22 5.12
CA ARG A 264 -5.79 13.10 4.16
C ARG A 264 -4.38 12.61 3.84
N GLY A 265 -3.46 13.51 3.50
CA GLY A 265 -2.07 13.12 3.20
C GLY A 265 -1.38 12.53 4.42
N LEU A 266 -1.64 13.11 5.59
CA LEU A 266 -1.13 12.60 6.87
C LEU A 266 -1.72 11.23 7.23
N ALA A 267 -3.01 11.00 6.96
CA ALA A 267 -3.67 9.73 7.19
C ALA A 267 -3.09 8.64 6.28
N LEU A 268 -3.02 8.86 4.97
CA LEU A 268 -2.45 7.89 4.05
C LEU A 268 -1.00 7.55 4.41
N LYS A 269 -0.18 8.55 4.75
CA LYS A 269 1.19 8.32 5.22
C LYS A 269 1.22 7.46 6.48
N THR A 270 0.38 7.77 7.47
CA THR A 270 0.34 7.02 8.74
C THR A 270 -0.12 5.59 8.54
N ILE A 271 -1.08 5.35 7.66
CA ILE A 271 -1.55 4.01 7.29
C ILE A 271 -0.40 3.23 6.62
N LYS A 272 0.28 3.83 5.62
CA LYS A 272 1.41 3.18 4.93
C LYS A 272 2.58 2.88 5.88
N ASP A 273 2.94 3.84 6.75
CA ASP A 273 3.97 3.66 7.77
C ASP A 273 3.59 2.51 8.74
N THR A 274 2.31 2.38 9.08
CA THR A 274 1.80 1.30 9.94
C THR A 274 1.89 -0.04 9.24
N VAL A 275 1.41 -0.13 7.99
CA VAL A 275 1.52 -1.34 7.16
C VAL A 275 2.96 -1.80 7.06
N GLU A 276 3.92 -0.89 6.80
CA GLU A 276 5.34 -1.24 6.74
C GLU A 276 5.84 -1.92 8.01
N ILE A 277 5.46 -1.43 9.20
CA ILE A 277 5.83 -2.06 10.47
C ILE A 277 5.13 -3.41 10.64
N ILE A 278 3.85 -3.53 10.30
CA ILE A 278 3.13 -4.80 10.39
C ILE A 278 3.79 -5.83 9.46
N GLU A 279 4.03 -5.49 8.20
CA GLU A 279 4.73 -6.38 7.28
C GLU A 279 6.10 -6.78 7.83
N TYR A 280 6.89 -5.84 8.38
CA TYR A 280 8.17 -6.16 9.01
C TYR A 280 8.05 -7.17 10.16
N LEU A 281 7.02 -7.04 10.99
CA LEU A 281 6.78 -7.95 12.12
C LEU A 281 6.38 -9.36 11.66
N TYR A 282 5.66 -9.49 10.53
CA TYR A 282 5.09 -10.75 10.03
C TYR A 282 5.74 -11.24 8.72
N ARG A 283 6.92 -10.71 8.40
CA ARG A 283 7.84 -11.21 7.36
C ARG A 283 8.64 -12.42 7.82
#